data_AF-A0AAX6SIQ7-F1
#
_entry.id   AF-A0AAX6SIQ7-F1
#
_cell.length_a   1.000
_cell.length_b   1.000
_cell.length_c   1.000
_cell.angle_alpha   90.00
_cell.angle_beta   90.00
_cell.angle_gamma   90.00
#
_symmetry.space_group_name_H-M   'P 1'
#
loop_
_entity.id
_entity.type
_entity.pdbx_description
1 polymer ?
#
loop_
_entity_poly.entity_id
_entity_poly.type
_entity_poly.pdbx_seq_one_letter_code
_entity_poly.pdbx_strand_id
1 'polypeptide(L)'
;MEEFADFSKYIASMESQGAHRAGLAKVIPPKGWRARDSYDNISDLMIATPLQQVVSGRAGVFTQYHKRKKGMTVREYHHLANSEKYQTPPYQSFKDLERKYWKNHLCGSPIYGADISGSLFDENTKQWNLGRLATILDLLEPECEVVIEGVNTPYLYFGMWKTTFAWHTEDMDLYSINYLHFGEPKTWVKTGQ
;
A
#
# COMPACT_ATOMS: atom_id res chain seq x y z
N MET A 1 4.30 2.55 -24.20
CA MET A 1 5.02 3.61 -23.44
C MET A 1 4.31 4.94 -23.59
N GLU A 2 3.84 5.28 -24.80
CA GLU A 2 3.05 6.49 -25.08
C GLU A 2 1.80 6.65 -24.20
N GLU A 3 0.97 5.62 -24.07
CA GLU A 3 -0.21 5.68 -23.18
C GLU A 3 0.14 5.86 -21.69
N PHE A 4 1.33 5.43 -21.27
CA PHE A 4 1.78 5.54 -19.88
C PHE A 4 2.45 6.88 -19.57
N ALA A 5 2.58 7.77 -20.56
CA ALA A 5 3.23 9.06 -20.38
C ALA A 5 2.35 10.08 -19.65
N ASP A 6 1.03 10.04 -19.89
CA ASP A 6 0.05 10.97 -19.32
C ASP A 6 -0.90 10.19 -18.39
N PHE A 7 -0.72 10.39 -17.08
CA PHE A 7 -1.49 9.72 -16.05
C PHE A 7 -2.99 10.04 -16.16
N SER A 8 -3.35 11.32 -16.16
CA SER A 8 -4.74 11.80 -16.18
C SER A 8 -5.49 11.31 -17.42
N LYS A 9 -4.85 11.36 -18.60
CA LYS A 9 -5.43 10.83 -19.84
C LYS A 9 -5.65 9.33 -19.77
N TYR A 10 -4.74 8.58 -19.17
CA TYR A 10 -4.88 7.13 -19.01
C TYR A 10 -6.03 6.76 -18.06
N ILE A 11 -6.17 7.49 -16.95
CA ILE A 11 -7.30 7.31 -16.02
C ILE A 11 -8.64 7.58 -16.74
N ALA A 12 -8.77 8.68 -17.48
CA ALA A 12 -9.97 8.97 -18.26
C ALA A 12 -10.28 7.87 -19.30
N SER A 13 -9.25 7.30 -19.94
CA SER A 13 -9.43 6.17 -20.87
C SER A 13 -9.96 4.93 -20.15
N MET A 14 -9.42 4.58 -18.98
CA MET A 14 -9.91 3.47 -18.17
C MET A 14 -11.36 3.67 -17.72
N GLU A 15 -11.71 4.90 -17.34
CA GLU A 15 -13.08 5.24 -16.96
C GLU A 15 -14.06 5.13 -18.12
N SER A 16 -13.65 5.54 -19.33
CA SER A 16 -14.46 5.39 -20.55
C SER A 16 -14.80 3.92 -20.86
N GLN A 17 -13.95 3.00 -20.41
CA GLN A 17 -14.14 1.55 -20.51
C GLN A 17 -14.89 0.96 -19.30
N GLY A 18 -15.33 1.78 -18.35
CA GLY A 18 -16.13 1.39 -17.19
C GLY A 18 -15.33 0.87 -15.99
N ALA A 19 -14.01 1.06 -15.94
CA ALA A 19 -13.17 0.55 -14.85
C ALA A 19 -13.61 1.05 -13.46
N HIS A 20 -14.07 2.30 -13.35
CA HIS A 20 -14.55 2.91 -12.11
C HIS A 20 -15.75 2.17 -11.49
N ARG A 21 -16.60 1.52 -12.31
CA ARG A 21 -17.78 0.78 -11.82
C ARG A 21 -17.39 -0.39 -10.92
N ALA A 22 -16.19 -0.91 -11.10
CA ALA A 22 -15.65 -1.97 -10.25
C ALA A 22 -15.11 -1.43 -8.91
N GLY A 23 -14.87 -0.12 -8.76
CA GLY A 23 -14.24 0.49 -7.59
C GLY A 23 -12.74 0.20 -7.40
N LEU A 24 -12.14 -0.63 -8.25
CA LEU A 24 -10.72 -0.96 -8.23
C LEU A 24 -10.28 -1.45 -9.62
N ALA A 25 -9.13 -0.97 -10.08
CA ALA A 25 -8.50 -1.41 -11.33
C ALA A 25 -7.02 -1.74 -11.10
N LYS A 26 -6.50 -2.68 -11.89
CA LYS A 26 -5.08 -3.05 -11.89
C LYS A 26 -4.43 -2.60 -13.19
N VAL A 27 -3.40 -1.76 -13.08
CA VAL A 27 -2.56 -1.36 -14.21
C VAL A 27 -1.23 -2.09 -14.12
N ILE A 28 -0.80 -2.69 -15.23
CA ILE A 28 0.51 -3.32 -15.34
C ILE A 28 1.40 -2.35 -16.12
N PRO A 29 2.47 -1.79 -15.52
CA PRO A 29 3.35 -0.87 -16.23
C PRO A 29 3.99 -1.53 -17.46
N PRO A 30 4.35 -0.74 -18.50
CA PRO A 30 5.02 -1.25 -19.68
C PRO A 30 6.31 -2.01 -19.34
N LYS A 31 6.61 -3.06 -20.12
CA LYS A 31 7.86 -3.81 -19.96
C LYS A 31 9.06 -2.86 -20.02
N GLY A 32 9.94 -2.96 -19.03
CA GLY A 32 11.15 -2.13 -18.92
C GLY A 32 10.98 -0.85 -18.11
N TRP A 33 9.75 -0.40 -17.83
CA TRP A 33 9.53 0.68 -16.89
C TRP A 33 9.85 0.22 -15.46
N ARG A 34 10.47 1.09 -14.66
CA ARG A 34 10.81 0.87 -13.26
C ARG A 34 10.59 2.15 -12.48
N ALA A 35 10.10 2.03 -11.25
CA ALA A 35 9.95 3.16 -10.34
C ALA A 35 11.31 3.73 -9.88
N ARG A 36 12.32 2.85 -9.80
CA ARG A 36 13.69 3.14 -9.39
C ARG A 36 14.67 2.05 -9.85
N ASP A 37 15.97 2.32 -9.76
CA ASP A 37 17.02 1.38 -10.17
C ASP A 37 17.24 0.21 -9.19
N SER A 38 17.37 0.49 -7.89
CA SER A 38 17.61 -0.54 -6.85
C SER A 38 16.97 -0.15 -5.50
N TYR A 39 16.63 -1.17 -4.70
CA TYR A 39 16.10 -1.06 -3.33
C TYR A 39 17.16 -1.34 -2.25
N ASP A 40 18.43 -1.52 -2.57
CA ASP A 40 19.46 -1.94 -1.60
C ASP A 40 19.71 -0.91 -0.49
N ASN A 41 19.46 0.38 -0.77
CA ASN A 41 19.72 1.49 0.13
C ASN A 41 18.56 1.84 1.08
N ILE A 42 17.49 1.04 1.13
CA ILE A 42 16.33 1.35 1.99
C ILE A 42 16.44 0.77 3.40
N SER A 43 17.45 -0.06 3.66
CA SER A 43 17.58 -0.84 4.90
C SER A 43 17.59 0.04 6.16
N ASP A 44 18.21 1.21 6.10
CA ASP A 44 18.37 2.11 7.24
C ASP A 44 17.23 3.13 7.36
N LEU A 45 16.22 3.07 6.48
CA LEU A 45 15.03 3.91 6.58
C LEU A 45 14.28 3.61 7.88
N MET A 46 13.83 4.67 8.55
CA MET A 46 13.18 4.57 9.85
C MET A 46 11.67 4.40 9.73
N ILE A 47 11.14 3.37 10.36
CA ILE A 47 9.71 3.23 10.68
C ILE A 47 9.54 3.81 12.09
N ALA A 48 9.17 5.08 12.18
CA ALA A 48 9.14 5.82 13.45
C ALA A 48 8.12 5.24 14.46
N THR A 49 6.92 4.88 13.98
CA THR A 49 5.83 4.37 14.83
C THR A 49 5.16 3.13 14.21
N PRO A 50 5.79 1.95 14.26
CA PRO A 50 5.16 0.72 13.79
C PRO A 50 3.90 0.41 14.62
N LEU A 51 2.86 -0.12 13.97
CA LEU A 51 1.57 -0.38 14.57
C LEU A 51 1.33 -1.88 14.73
N GLN A 52 1.28 -2.37 15.97
CA GLN A 52 0.82 -3.73 16.23
C GLN A 52 -0.69 -3.81 16.08
N GLN A 53 -1.16 -4.64 15.16
CA GLN A 53 -2.57 -4.78 14.81
C GLN A 53 -3.21 -5.87 15.67
N VAL A 54 -3.93 -5.45 16.70
CA VAL A 54 -4.66 -6.33 17.61
C VAL A 54 -6.07 -6.49 17.09
N VAL A 55 -6.53 -7.72 16.94
CA VAL A 55 -7.84 -8.02 16.35
C VAL A 55 -8.72 -8.71 17.37
N SER A 56 -9.97 -8.27 17.48
CA SER A 56 -11.02 -8.90 18.29
C SER A 56 -12.24 -9.16 17.43
N GLY A 57 -12.97 -10.25 17.68
CA GLY A 57 -14.16 -10.61 16.91
C GLY A 57 -14.28 -12.11 16.69
N ARG A 58 -15.21 -12.53 15.82
CA ARG A 58 -15.46 -13.94 15.48
C ARG A 58 -16.22 -14.07 14.16
N ALA A 59 -16.19 -15.27 13.59
CA ALA A 59 -17.01 -15.66 12.43
C ALA A 59 -16.93 -14.68 11.23
N GLY A 60 -15.73 -14.18 10.93
CA GLY A 60 -15.50 -13.28 9.79
C GLY A 60 -15.77 -11.80 10.07
N VAL A 61 -16.22 -11.45 11.28
CA VAL A 61 -16.47 -10.06 11.70
C VAL A 61 -15.49 -9.69 12.79
N PHE A 62 -14.68 -8.66 12.54
CA PHE A 62 -13.59 -8.27 13.41
C PHE A 62 -13.47 -6.75 13.55
N THR A 63 -13.04 -6.32 14.73
CA THR A 63 -12.54 -4.97 15.00
C THR A 63 -11.03 -5.04 15.17
N GLN A 64 -10.34 -4.09 14.54
CA GLN A 64 -8.89 -3.96 14.62
C GLN A 64 -8.53 -2.72 15.44
N TYR A 65 -7.58 -2.88 16.37
CA TYR A 65 -7.01 -1.83 17.19
C TYR A 65 -5.52 -1.75 16.95
N HIS A 66 -4.96 -0.54 16.98
CA HIS A 66 -3.52 -0.34 16.79
C HIS A 66 -2.84 -0.02 18.11
N LYS A 67 -1.81 -0.81 18.43
CA LYS A 67 -0.90 -0.54 19.54
C LYS A 67 0.44 -0.08 18.99
N ARG A 68 0.83 1.16 19.28
CA ARG A 68 2.13 1.71 18.88
C ARG A 68 3.27 0.88 19.45
N LYS A 69 4.32 0.68 18.63
CA LYS A 69 5.58 0.02 18.99
C LYS A 69 6.72 1.03 18.92
N LYS A 70 7.85 0.66 19.52
CA LYS A 70 9.09 1.44 19.39
C LYS A 70 9.51 1.46 17.92
N GLY A 71 10.00 2.61 17.47
CA GLY A 71 10.55 2.76 16.13
C GLY A 71 11.68 1.76 15.84
N MET A 72 11.79 1.38 14.57
CA MET A 72 12.77 0.43 14.06
C MET A 72 13.13 0.75 12.62
N THR A 73 14.29 0.31 12.17
CA THR A 73 14.72 0.38 10.77
C THR A 73 13.95 -0.61 9.90
N VAL A 74 13.92 -0.38 8.59
CA VAL A 74 13.40 -1.35 7.61
C VAL A 74 14.18 -2.67 7.69
N ARG A 75 15.49 -2.64 7.96
CA ARG A 75 16.30 -3.84 8.17
C ARG A 75 15.79 -4.66 9.35
N GLU A 76 15.56 -4.04 10.50
CA GLU A 76 15.02 -4.72 11.69
C GLU A 76 13.60 -5.25 11.42
N TYR A 77 12.76 -4.46 10.75
CA TYR A 77 11.42 -4.87 10.36
C TYR A 77 11.43 -6.08 9.42
N HIS A 78 12.32 -6.11 8.43
CA HIS A 78 12.48 -7.24 7.51
C HIS A 78 12.92 -8.51 8.25
N HIS A 79 13.86 -8.43 9.18
CA HIS A 79 14.25 -9.58 10.02
C HIS A 79 13.08 -10.06 10.87
N LEU A 80 12.29 -9.13 11.44
CA LEU A 80 11.12 -9.47 12.24
C LEU A 80 10.04 -10.18 11.41
N ALA A 81 9.74 -9.66 10.21
CA ALA A 81 8.76 -10.21 9.28
C ALA A 81 9.11 -11.64 8.83
N ASN A 82 10.40 -11.98 8.77
CA ASN A 82 10.90 -13.31 8.38
C ASN A 82 11.22 -14.22 9.58
N SER A 83 10.99 -13.78 10.81
CA SER A 83 11.16 -14.62 11.99
C SER A 83 10.09 -15.72 12.07
N GLU A 84 10.37 -16.83 12.75
CA GLU A 84 9.42 -17.96 12.89
C GLU A 84 8.03 -17.53 13.38
N LYS A 85 7.97 -16.46 14.17
CA LYS A 85 6.73 -15.93 14.74
C LYS A 85 5.84 -15.22 13.72
N TYR A 86 6.42 -14.53 12.74
CA TYR A 86 5.69 -13.64 11.83
C TYR A 86 5.80 -14.04 10.36
N GLN A 87 6.68 -14.99 10.01
CA GLN A 87 6.83 -15.45 8.65
C GLN A 87 5.51 -15.98 8.07
N THR A 88 5.37 -15.85 6.76
CA THR A 88 4.27 -16.44 6.02
C THR A 88 4.28 -17.96 6.22
N PRO A 89 3.16 -18.58 6.65
CA PRO A 89 3.11 -20.01 6.86
C PRO A 89 3.22 -20.74 5.52
N PRO A 90 3.73 -21.98 5.46
CA PRO A 90 3.72 -22.76 4.23
C PRO A 90 2.30 -22.87 3.65
N TYR A 91 2.12 -22.70 2.35
CA TYR A 91 0.82 -22.79 1.68
C TYR A 91 0.95 -23.39 0.28
N GLN A 92 -0.11 -24.04 -0.20
CA GLN A 92 -0.11 -24.71 -1.51
C GLN A 92 -0.73 -23.86 -2.63
N SER A 93 -1.60 -22.92 -2.27
CA SER A 93 -2.29 -22.05 -3.21
C SER A 93 -2.76 -20.78 -2.53
N PHE A 94 -3.12 -19.77 -3.33
CA PHE A 94 -3.73 -18.55 -2.81
C PHE A 94 -4.97 -18.84 -1.95
N LYS A 95 -5.84 -19.77 -2.36
CA LYS A 95 -7.04 -20.16 -1.60
C LYS A 95 -6.70 -20.76 -0.22
N ASP A 96 -5.61 -21.52 -0.13
CA ASP A 96 -5.12 -22.04 1.16
C ASP A 96 -4.60 -20.91 2.05
N LEU A 97 -3.84 -19.97 1.48
CA LEU A 97 -3.31 -18.82 2.21
C LEU A 97 -4.44 -17.89 2.70
N GLU A 98 -5.42 -17.59 1.86
CA GLU A 98 -6.62 -16.81 2.21
C GLU A 98 -7.41 -17.49 3.34
N ARG A 99 -7.64 -18.80 3.24
CA ARG A 99 -8.29 -19.56 4.32
C ARG A 99 -7.50 -19.47 5.63
N LYS A 100 -6.17 -19.58 5.58
CA LYS A 100 -5.29 -19.45 6.76
C LYS A 100 -5.38 -18.05 7.37
N TYR A 101 -5.41 -17.01 6.53
CA TYR A 101 -5.60 -15.63 6.97
C TYR A 101 -6.90 -15.48 7.75
N TRP A 102 -8.05 -15.86 7.18
CA TRP A 102 -9.35 -15.68 7.82
C TRP A 102 -9.57 -16.59 9.04
N LYS A 103 -9.08 -17.84 9.00
CA LYS A 103 -9.21 -18.80 10.11
C LYS A 103 -8.40 -18.38 11.34
N ASN A 104 -7.18 -17.87 11.13
CA ASN A 104 -6.24 -17.54 12.20
C ASN A 104 -6.07 -16.02 12.37
N HIS A 105 -7.00 -15.21 11.88
CA HIS A 105 -6.86 -13.75 11.88
C HIS A 105 -6.66 -13.19 13.31
N LEU A 106 -7.34 -13.79 14.29
CA LEU A 106 -7.24 -13.44 15.71
C LEU A 106 -5.91 -13.84 16.37
N CYS A 107 -5.17 -14.81 15.83
CA CYS A 107 -3.94 -15.33 16.41
C CYS A 107 -2.71 -14.68 15.79
N GLY A 108 -1.85 -14.07 16.60
CA GLY A 108 -0.65 -13.38 16.13
C GLY A 108 -1.01 -12.01 15.58
N SER A 109 -0.89 -11.00 16.46
CA SER A 109 -1.06 -9.59 16.14
C SER A 109 0.17 -9.10 15.36
N PRO A 110 0.09 -8.94 14.03
CA PRO A 110 1.23 -8.54 13.22
C PRO A 110 1.59 -7.08 13.51
N ILE A 111 2.77 -6.66 13.07
CA ILE A 111 3.22 -5.27 13.16
C ILE A 111 3.21 -4.70 11.75
N TYR A 112 2.65 -3.50 11.56
CA TYR A 112 2.55 -2.85 10.28
C TYR A 112 3.31 -1.52 10.32
N GLY A 113 4.26 -1.34 9.39
CA GLY A 113 4.94 -0.05 9.19
C GLY A 113 4.13 0.80 8.22
N ALA A 114 3.03 1.37 8.70
CA ALA A 114 2.10 2.17 7.90
C ALA A 114 2.34 3.67 8.07
N ASP A 115 1.80 4.44 7.11
CA ASP A 115 1.66 5.91 7.18
C ASP A 115 3.00 6.62 7.40
N ILE A 116 4.03 6.17 6.67
CA ILE A 116 5.37 6.78 6.71
C ILE A 116 5.47 7.77 5.55
N SER A 117 5.52 9.05 5.84
CA SER A 117 5.70 10.11 4.83
C SER A 117 6.98 9.86 4.03
N GLY A 118 6.86 9.77 2.70
CA GLY A 118 7.99 9.60 1.80
C GLY A 118 7.66 8.87 0.51
N SER A 119 8.62 8.85 -0.42
CA SER A 119 8.53 8.14 -1.69
C SER A 119 9.78 7.31 -1.93
N LEU A 120 9.60 6.13 -2.55
CA LEU A 120 10.70 5.32 -3.05
C LEU A 120 10.90 5.47 -4.56
N PHE A 121 10.16 6.35 -5.24
CA PHE A 121 10.39 6.65 -6.65
C PHE A 121 11.64 7.50 -6.82
N ASP A 122 12.47 7.19 -7.82
CA ASP A 122 13.59 8.04 -8.18
C ASP A 122 13.08 9.38 -8.76
N GLU A 123 13.78 10.48 -8.51
CA GLU A 123 13.42 11.81 -9.01
C GLU A 123 13.37 11.89 -10.55
N ASN A 124 14.14 11.01 -11.20
CA ASN A 124 14.21 10.90 -12.65
C ASN A 124 13.04 10.11 -13.25
N THR A 125 12.27 9.39 -12.43
CA THR A 125 11.06 8.68 -12.88
C THR A 125 9.95 9.68 -13.14
N LYS A 126 9.65 9.94 -14.42
CA LYS A 126 8.67 10.96 -14.85
C LYS A 126 7.26 10.42 -15.00
N GLN A 127 7.12 9.18 -15.46
CA GLN A 127 5.81 8.57 -15.66
C GLN A 127 5.33 7.95 -14.35
N TRP A 128 4.09 8.28 -13.94
CA TRP A 128 3.40 7.65 -12.81
C TRP A 128 4.17 7.70 -11.49
N ASN A 129 4.89 8.80 -11.25
CA ASN A 129 5.55 9.03 -9.98
C ASN A 129 4.53 9.48 -8.94
N LEU A 130 4.32 8.67 -7.89
CA LEU A 130 3.28 8.96 -6.89
C LEU A 130 3.55 10.22 -6.06
N GLY A 131 4.78 10.72 -6.05
CA GLY A 131 5.08 12.00 -5.43
C GLY A 131 4.68 13.21 -6.28
N ARG A 132 4.41 13.03 -7.58
CA ARG A 132 4.10 14.07 -8.57
C ARG A 132 3.28 13.48 -9.71
N LEU A 133 1.99 13.27 -9.48
CA LEU A 133 1.08 12.70 -10.49
C LEU A 133 0.61 13.74 -11.51
N ALA A 134 0.84 15.02 -11.24
CA ALA A 134 0.37 16.16 -12.04
C ALA A 134 -1.17 16.16 -12.17
N THR A 135 -1.86 15.91 -11.06
CA THR A 135 -3.32 16.01 -10.96
C THR A 135 -3.74 17.36 -10.40
N ILE A 136 -5.05 17.62 -10.35
CA ILE A 136 -5.57 18.83 -9.71
C ILE A 136 -5.28 18.88 -8.20
N LEU A 137 -5.04 17.73 -7.55
CA LEU A 137 -4.68 17.67 -6.13
C LEU A 137 -3.28 18.25 -5.86
N ASP A 138 -2.39 18.18 -6.86
CA ASP A 138 -1.06 18.77 -6.80
C ASP A 138 -1.12 20.32 -6.74
N LEU A 139 -2.27 20.94 -7.05
CA LEU A 139 -2.49 22.39 -6.95
C LEU A 139 -2.77 22.87 -5.51
N LEU A 140 -3.18 21.98 -4.59
CA LEU A 140 -3.53 22.36 -3.22
C LEU A 140 -2.37 22.98 -2.44
N GLU A 141 -1.14 22.47 -2.63
CA GLU A 141 0.05 23.03 -1.98
C GLU A 141 0.42 24.40 -2.57
N PRO A 142 0.65 24.57 -3.89
CA PRO A 142 1.08 25.86 -4.44
C PRO A 142 0.00 26.94 -4.44
N GLU A 143 -1.29 26.59 -4.56
CA GLU A 143 -2.37 27.59 -4.67
C GLU A 143 -3.07 27.88 -3.33
N CYS A 144 -3.11 26.92 -2.42
CA CYS A 144 -3.80 27.06 -1.14
C CYS A 144 -2.88 26.96 0.09
N GLU A 145 -1.58 26.67 -0.09
CA GLU A 145 -0.62 26.41 1.00
C GLU A 145 -1.06 25.25 1.92
N VAL A 146 -1.77 24.26 1.36
CA VAL A 146 -2.31 23.12 2.11
C VAL A 146 -1.56 21.83 1.78
N VAL A 147 -0.92 21.25 2.79
CA VAL A 147 -0.30 19.92 2.73
C VAL A 147 -1.04 18.98 3.67
N ILE A 148 -1.55 17.87 3.13
CA ILE A 148 -2.28 16.84 3.86
C ILE A 148 -1.53 15.52 3.65
N GLU A 149 -0.82 15.07 4.69
CA GLU A 149 0.00 13.87 4.62
C GLU A 149 -0.84 12.63 4.22
N GLY A 150 -0.39 11.92 3.19
CA GLY A 150 -1.10 10.76 2.65
C GLY A 150 -2.17 11.05 1.61
N VAL A 151 -2.57 12.32 1.45
CA VAL A 151 -3.57 12.75 0.45
C VAL A 151 -2.87 13.39 -0.74
N ASN A 152 -2.11 14.47 -0.52
CA ASN A 152 -1.32 15.12 -1.57
C ASN A 152 0.20 14.90 -1.41
N THR A 153 0.61 14.07 -0.44
CA THR A 153 1.96 13.53 -0.33
C THR A 153 1.92 12.01 -0.16
N PRO A 154 2.92 11.28 -0.67
CA PRO A 154 2.89 9.82 -0.65
C PRO A 154 3.20 9.24 0.73
N TYR A 155 2.54 8.13 1.05
CA TYR A 155 2.89 7.25 2.16
C TYR A 155 3.57 5.95 1.70
N LEU A 156 4.54 5.51 2.50
CA LEU A 156 5.15 4.20 2.41
C LEU A 156 4.51 3.24 3.42
N TYR A 157 4.33 2.00 2.97
CA TYR A 157 3.77 0.92 3.75
C TYR A 157 4.70 -0.30 3.71
N PHE A 158 5.26 -0.68 4.86
CA PHE A 158 6.00 -1.92 5.05
C PHE A 158 5.09 -2.95 5.68
N GLY A 159 4.76 -3.99 4.91
CA GLY A 159 3.86 -5.08 5.30
C GLY A 159 4.59 -6.34 5.75
N MET A 160 3.92 -7.16 6.54
CA MET A 160 4.32 -8.54 6.84
C MET A 160 3.10 -9.45 6.74
N TRP A 161 3.28 -10.75 6.92
CA TRP A 161 2.15 -11.68 6.92
C TRP A 161 1.06 -11.22 7.90
N LYS A 162 -0.19 -11.24 7.42
CA LYS A 162 -1.42 -10.78 8.10
C LYS A 162 -1.58 -9.29 8.36
N THR A 163 -0.66 -8.41 7.95
CA THR A 163 -0.95 -6.97 8.09
C THR A 163 -2.17 -6.57 7.25
N THR A 164 -3.07 -5.79 7.81
CA THR A 164 -4.42 -5.56 7.27
C THR A 164 -4.77 -4.08 7.23
N PHE A 165 -5.44 -3.67 6.15
CA PHE A 165 -6.21 -2.45 6.06
C PHE A 165 -7.70 -2.81 6.19
N ALA A 166 -8.43 -2.09 7.03
CA ALA A 166 -9.86 -2.32 7.23
C ALA A 166 -10.68 -1.83 6.03
N TRP A 167 -11.96 -2.18 5.98
CA TRP A 167 -12.89 -1.62 5.01
C TRP A 167 -13.01 -0.10 5.20
N HIS A 168 -12.75 0.67 4.15
CA HIS A 168 -12.89 2.13 4.11
C HIS A 168 -13.05 2.60 2.66
N THR A 169 -13.54 3.83 2.50
CA THR A 169 -13.27 4.67 1.32
C THR A 169 -12.15 5.64 1.67
N GLU A 170 -11.50 6.20 0.65
CA GLU A 170 -10.47 7.22 0.85
C GLU A 170 -11.07 8.50 1.43
N ASP A 171 -10.23 9.34 2.03
CA ASP A 171 -10.67 10.64 2.55
C ASP A 171 -11.33 11.47 1.43
N MET A 172 -12.49 12.07 1.76
CA MET A 172 -13.32 12.83 0.82
C MET A 172 -13.78 12.02 -0.42
N ASP A 173 -13.80 10.68 -0.31
CA ASP A 173 -14.10 9.75 -1.41
C ASP A 173 -13.23 9.98 -2.65
N LEU A 174 -11.97 10.41 -2.44
CA LEU A 174 -10.99 10.62 -3.50
C LEU A 174 -10.55 9.30 -4.15
N TYR A 175 -9.89 9.41 -5.30
CA TYR A 175 -9.14 8.30 -5.87
C TYR A 175 -7.87 8.05 -5.04
N SER A 176 -7.51 6.78 -4.88
CA SER A 176 -6.18 6.38 -4.43
C SER A 176 -5.43 5.60 -5.51
N ILE A 177 -4.11 5.64 -5.42
CA ILE A 177 -3.20 4.85 -6.25
C ILE A 177 -2.19 4.14 -5.36
N ASN A 178 -1.98 2.85 -5.63
CA ASN A 178 -1.04 2.03 -4.89
C ASN A 178 -0.03 1.37 -5.82
N TYR A 179 1.26 1.51 -5.51
CA TYR A 179 2.34 0.82 -6.22
C TYR A 179 3.07 -0.14 -5.27
N LEU A 180 3.04 -1.44 -5.59
CA LEU A 180 3.80 -2.45 -4.88
C LEU A 180 5.25 -2.45 -5.38
N HIS A 181 6.13 -1.76 -4.65
CA HIS A 181 7.54 -1.60 -5.00
C HIS A 181 8.30 -2.94 -5.10
N PHE A 182 8.19 -3.80 -4.10
CA PHE A 182 8.81 -5.14 -4.04
C PHE A 182 8.17 -5.98 -2.93
N GLY A 183 8.56 -7.25 -2.84
CA GLY A 183 8.16 -8.18 -1.78
C GLY A 183 6.95 -9.03 -2.16
N GLU A 184 6.23 -9.49 -1.13
CA GLU A 184 5.11 -10.42 -1.28
C GLU A 184 3.82 -9.74 -1.78
N PRO A 185 2.88 -10.51 -2.39
CA PRO A 185 1.64 -9.97 -2.91
C PRO A 185 0.74 -9.31 -1.85
N LYS A 186 -0.04 -8.31 -2.29
CA LYS A 186 -1.15 -7.72 -1.52
C LYS A 186 -2.49 -8.14 -2.13
N THR A 187 -3.39 -8.64 -1.30
CA THR A 187 -4.75 -9.03 -1.70
C THR A 187 -5.73 -7.90 -1.39
N TRP A 188 -6.56 -7.57 -2.37
CA TRP A 188 -7.61 -6.55 -2.25
C TRP A 188 -8.98 -7.22 -2.29
N VAL A 189 -9.87 -6.78 -1.42
CA VAL A 189 -11.29 -7.10 -1.47
C VAL A 189 -12.03 -5.79 -1.70
N LYS A 190 -13.03 -5.83 -2.58
CA LYS A 190 -13.85 -4.67 -2.96
C LYS A 190 -15.31 -5.07 -2.91
N THR A 191 -16.18 -4.12 -2.62
CA THR A 191 -17.61 -4.29 -2.82
C THR A 191 -17.92 -4.13 -4.31
N GLY A 192 -18.79 -4.97 -4.86
CA GLY A 192 -19.39 -4.69 -6.16
C GLY A 192 -20.49 -3.63 -5.99
N GLN A 193 -20.62 -2.72 -6.95
CA GLN A 193 -21.91 -2.04 -7.18
C GLN A 193 -22.85 -2.99 -7.92
#